data_AF-A0A2P5MTA4-F1
#
_entry.id   AF-A0A2P5MTA4-F1
#
_cell.length_a   1.000
_cell.length_b   1.000
_cell.length_c   1.000
_cell.angle_alpha   90.00
_cell.angle_beta   90.00
_cell.angle_gamma   90.00
#
_symmetry.space_group_name_H-M   'P 1'
#
loop_
_entity.id
_entity.type
_entity.pdbx_description
1 polymer ?
#
loop_
_entity_poly.entity_id
_entity_poly.type
_entity_poly.pdbx_seq_one_letter_code
_entity_poly.pdbx_strand_id
1 'polypeptide(L)'
;MTPNDQTSVYSDTAYDSRKPRSMPPEPEHKDGFLMRRARGQRITLPAGAHCKEHASMGYMPSDVKGSIQIEQYEQENRGGHRMVTWPDLLEWPVLQRSLQYVIAWFTFAGGLFSAIFIGIFTGLSNGIYLFTYFFLPLFLIWVILRYINKGEPKLKKDTRFYRRTGMVSLYLGKDQPRQEIPFDEFDPYMSFRTGPTGSSSFVLQLAHRYSETLIGHPNQFDHVHGVYLAWEELQQFMDVSQPLPDTVYNERFRPFDPVTVEFDRETNRKPDHWRRFDNRTYLDYCVVASDAAKDYPWGKT
;
A
#
# COMPACT_ATOMS: atom_id res chain seq x y z
N MET A 1 12.38 -22.52 -36.58
CA MET A 1 12.39 -22.06 -35.18
C MET A 1 11.28 -22.77 -34.45
N THR A 2 11.63 -23.68 -33.54
CA THR A 2 10.69 -24.52 -32.81
C THR A 2 9.88 -23.68 -31.81
N PRO A 3 8.61 -24.04 -31.53
CA PRO A 3 7.68 -23.19 -30.75
C PRO A 3 7.87 -23.28 -29.23
N ASN A 4 9.05 -23.65 -28.75
CA ASN A 4 9.22 -24.17 -27.39
C ASN A 4 10.22 -23.38 -26.51
N ASP A 5 10.45 -22.10 -26.83
CA ASP A 5 11.37 -21.24 -26.07
C ASP A 5 10.70 -19.92 -25.64
N GLN A 6 9.40 -19.98 -25.30
CA GLN A 6 8.77 -18.99 -24.44
C GLN A 6 9.22 -19.30 -23.01
N THR A 7 10.29 -18.63 -22.56
CA THR A 7 10.63 -18.56 -21.14
C THR A 7 9.37 -18.25 -20.34
N SER A 8 8.96 -19.14 -19.44
CA SER A 8 7.72 -19.00 -18.68
C SER A 8 7.69 -17.64 -17.99
N VAL A 9 6.62 -16.86 -18.21
CA VAL A 9 6.48 -15.54 -17.58
C VAL A 9 6.55 -15.67 -16.05
N TYR A 10 6.10 -16.80 -15.50
CA TYR A 10 6.18 -17.13 -14.08
C TYR A 10 7.29 -18.15 -13.80
N SER A 11 7.93 -18.01 -12.63
CA SER A 11 8.86 -18.99 -12.07
C SER A 11 8.12 -20.24 -11.61
N ASP A 12 8.81 -21.38 -11.52
CA ASP A 12 8.25 -22.62 -10.93
C ASP A 12 7.87 -22.46 -9.45
N THR A 13 8.46 -21.47 -8.79
CA THR A 13 8.16 -21.12 -7.39
C THR A 13 6.95 -20.20 -7.24
N ALA A 14 6.35 -19.74 -8.34
CA ALA A 14 5.21 -18.84 -8.29
C ALA A 14 4.01 -19.50 -7.59
N TYR A 15 3.28 -18.69 -6.84
CA TYR A 15 2.15 -19.19 -6.06
C TYR A 15 0.96 -19.51 -6.98
N ASP A 16 0.54 -20.78 -6.98
CA ASP A 16 -0.61 -21.30 -7.73
C ASP A 16 -1.57 -21.98 -6.74
N SER A 17 -2.76 -21.39 -6.55
CA SER A 17 -3.76 -21.94 -5.62
C SER A 17 -4.29 -23.32 -6.04
N ARG A 18 -4.19 -23.69 -7.33
CA ARG A 18 -4.62 -25.01 -7.86
C ARG A 18 -3.61 -26.11 -7.55
N LYS A 19 -2.36 -25.74 -7.23
CA LYS A 19 -1.26 -26.66 -6.95
C LYS A 19 -0.54 -26.25 -5.65
N PRO A 20 -1.19 -26.40 -4.49
CA PRO A 20 -0.59 -26.03 -3.22
C PRO A 20 0.67 -26.87 -2.94
N ARG A 21 1.72 -26.21 -2.46
CA ARG A 21 2.95 -26.88 -2.05
C ARG A 21 2.72 -27.70 -0.79
N SER A 22 3.40 -28.85 -0.69
CA SER A 22 3.42 -29.63 0.55
C SER A 22 4.22 -28.89 1.61
N MET A 23 3.56 -28.43 2.67
CA MET A 23 4.20 -27.70 3.76
C MET A 23 4.41 -28.60 4.99
N PRO A 24 5.53 -28.43 5.72
CA PRO A 24 5.68 -28.99 7.06
C PRO A 24 4.54 -28.55 8.00
N PRO A 25 4.20 -29.37 9.01
CA PRO A 25 3.18 -29.00 9.99
C PRO A 25 3.54 -27.67 10.68
N GLU A 26 2.51 -26.90 11.02
CA GLU A 26 2.66 -25.64 11.75
C GLU A 26 3.32 -25.91 13.12
N PRO A 27 4.44 -25.24 13.43
CA PRO A 27 5.10 -25.43 14.71
C PRO A 27 4.24 -24.85 15.84
N GLU A 28 4.38 -25.40 17.05
CA GLU A 28 3.72 -24.82 18.22
C GLU A 28 4.33 -23.45 18.54
N HIS A 29 3.58 -22.39 18.28
CA HIS A 29 4.01 -21.01 18.53
C HIS A 29 4.04 -20.70 20.03
N LYS A 30 5.24 -20.62 20.61
CA LYS A 30 5.47 -20.11 21.98
C LYS A 30 5.66 -18.60 22.02
N ASP A 31 4.82 -17.87 21.29
CA ASP A 31 4.98 -16.43 21.13
C ASP A 31 4.82 -15.68 22.46
N GLY A 32 5.64 -14.66 22.68
CA GLY A 32 5.47 -13.74 23.82
C GLY A 32 4.15 -12.96 23.75
N PHE A 33 3.74 -12.37 24.89
CA PHE A 33 2.48 -11.61 24.99
C PHE A 33 2.36 -10.49 23.93
N LEU A 34 3.44 -9.75 23.69
CA LEU A 34 3.45 -8.67 22.69
C LEU A 34 3.21 -9.18 21.27
N MET A 35 3.86 -10.29 20.90
CA MET A 35 3.71 -10.89 19.57
C MET A 35 2.30 -11.45 19.37
N ARG A 36 1.73 -12.12 20.38
CA ARG A 36 0.32 -12.58 20.33
C ARG A 36 -0.66 -11.41 20.16
N ARG A 37 -0.43 -10.31 20.88
CA ARG A 37 -1.25 -9.09 20.78
C ARG A 37 -1.10 -8.40 19.42
N ALA A 38 0.12 -8.35 18.88
CA ALA A 38 0.41 -7.74 17.58
C ALA A 38 -0.18 -8.57 16.43
N ARG A 39 -0.08 -9.90 16.51
CA ARG A 39 -0.63 -10.84 15.53
C ARG A 39 -2.15 -10.75 15.49
N GLY A 40 -2.81 -10.76 16.65
CA GLY A 40 -4.27 -10.69 16.73
C GLY A 40 -4.95 -12.03 16.41
N GLN A 41 -6.14 -11.98 15.81
CA GLN A 41 -6.97 -13.16 15.53
C GLN A 41 -6.70 -13.71 14.14
N ARG A 42 -6.54 -15.04 13.99
CA ARG A 42 -6.35 -15.68 12.67
C ARG A 42 -7.58 -15.48 11.80
N ILE A 43 -7.36 -15.17 10.52
CA ILE A 43 -8.42 -15.09 9.53
C ILE A 43 -8.68 -16.51 9.00
N THR A 44 -9.85 -17.05 9.32
CA THR A 44 -10.29 -18.37 8.84
C THR A 44 -11.46 -18.18 7.88
N LEU A 45 -11.17 -17.88 6.62
CA LEU A 45 -12.18 -17.83 5.57
C LEU A 45 -12.29 -19.22 4.90
N PRO A 46 -13.51 -19.71 4.65
CA PRO A 46 -13.73 -20.92 3.87
C PRO A 46 -13.09 -20.82 2.48
N ALA A 47 -12.62 -21.96 1.96
CA ALA A 47 -12.04 -22.02 0.62
C ALA A 47 -13.10 -21.59 -0.42
N GLY A 48 -12.80 -20.53 -1.19
CA GLY A 48 -13.70 -19.99 -2.20
C GLY A 48 -14.60 -18.84 -1.75
N ALA A 49 -14.53 -18.40 -0.48
CA ALA A 49 -15.25 -17.23 -0.01
C ALA A 49 -14.58 -15.93 -0.51
N HIS A 50 -14.90 -15.54 -1.75
CA HIS A 50 -14.35 -14.35 -2.42
C HIS A 50 -15.45 -13.39 -2.84
N CYS A 51 -15.45 -12.18 -2.28
CA CYS A 51 -16.43 -11.14 -2.61
C CYS A 51 -16.13 -10.48 -3.97
N LYS A 52 -14.85 -10.42 -4.37
CA LYS A 52 -14.31 -9.83 -5.61
C LYS A 52 -14.58 -8.34 -5.83
N GLU A 53 -15.21 -7.67 -4.88
CA GLU A 53 -15.51 -6.23 -4.91
C GLU A 53 -14.31 -5.39 -4.47
N HIS A 54 -13.16 -5.53 -5.14
CA HIS A 54 -11.91 -4.85 -4.78
C HIS A 54 -12.01 -3.33 -4.87
N ALA A 55 -12.93 -2.81 -5.68
CA ALA A 55 -13.21 -1.39 -5.81
C ALA A 55 -13.74 -0.74 -4.52
N SER A 56 -14.30 -1.52 -3.60
CA SER A 56 -14.74 -1.05 -2.28
C SER A 56 -13.59 -0.44 -1.46
N MET A 57 -12.34 -0.90 -1.68
CA MET A 57 -11.17 -0.38 -0.98
C MET A 57 -10.73 0.99 -1.48
N GLY A 58 -11.41 1.54 -2.50
CA GLY A 58 -11.49 2.97 -2.72
C GLY A 58 -10.15 3.68 -2.84
N TYR A 59 -9.13 3.05 -3.43
CA TYR A 59 -7.95 3.79 -3.86
C TYR A 59 -8.32 4.56 -5.11
N MET A 60 -8.91 5.74 -4.95
CA MET A 60 -8.74 6.76 -5.97
C MET A 60 -7.43 7.46 -5.60
N PRO A 61 -6.32 7.26 -6.34
CA PRO A 61 -5.28 8.26 -6.34
C PRO A 61 -5.99 9.58 -6.64
N SER A 62 -5.73 10.62 -5.85
CA SER A 62 -6.19 12.00 -6.10
C SER A 62 -5.95 12.47 -7.54
N ASP A 63 -5.10 11.75 -8.27
CA ASP A 63 -4.54 12.09 -9.55
C ASP A 63 -5.24 11.37 -10.73
N VAL A 64 -6.33 10.62 -10.52
CA VAL A 64 -7.12 10.08 -11.65
C VAL A 64 -7.99 11.15 -12.33
N LYS A 65 -8.17 12.34 -11.73
CA LYS A 65 -8.78 13.53 -12.38
C LYS A 65 -7.81 14.66 -12.73
N GLY A 66 -6.58 14.60 -12.26
CA GLY A 66 -5.53 15.57 -12.58
C GLY A 66 -4.38 14.80 -13.17
N SER A 67 -4.14 14.95 -14.47
CA SER A 67 -3.12 14.22 -15.24
C SER A 67 -1.91 13.83 -14.40
N ILE A 68 -1.92 12.60 -13.86
CA ILE A 68 -0.67 11.92 -13.51
C ILE A 68 0.16 12.04 -14.77
N GLN A 69 1.40 12.51 -14.66
CA GLN A 69 2.33 12.34 -15.75
C GLN A 69 2.57 10.83 -15.85
N ILE A 70 1.75 10.15 -16.67
CA ILE A 70 1.62 8.68 -16.73
C ILE A 70 3.00 8.07 -16.92
N GLU A 71 3.84 8.68 -17.75
CA GLU A 71 5.24 8.28 -17.95
C GLU A 71 6.06 8.32 -16.66
N GLN A 72 5.88 9.34 -15.80
CA GLN A 72 6.61 9.43 -14.54
C GLN A 72 6.13 8.36 -13.55
N TYR A 73 4.81 8.18 -13.42
CA TYR A 73 4.22 7.13 -12.57
C TYR A 73 4.50 5.70 -13.09
N GLU A 74 4.65 5.51 -14.40
CA GLU A 74 5.10 4.27 -15.05
C GLU A 74 6.61 4.04 -14.89
N GLN A 75 7.42 5.11 -14.88
CA GLN A 75 8.84 5.05 -14.55
C GLN A 75 9.09 4.72 -13.08
N GLU A 76 8.28 5.28 -12.17
CA GLU A 76 8.34 5.06 -10.72
C GLU A 76 7.84 3.66 -10.33
N ASN A 77 6.80 3.15 -11.01
CA ASN A 77 6.21 1.83 -10.74
C ASN A 77 6.53 0.80 -11.84
N ARG A 78 7.78 0.76 -12.30
CA ARG A 78 8.22 -0.25 -13.27
C ARG A 78 8.03 -1.65 -12.69
N GLY A 79 7.05 -2.38 -13.23
CA GLY A 79 6.78 -3.78 -12.89
C GLY A 79 5.73 -4.01 -11.81
N GLY A 80 4.68 -3.19 -11.71
CA GLY A 80 3.57 -3.48 -10.78
C GLY A 80 2.82 -4.79 -11.04
N HIS A 81 2.79 -5.29 -12.30
CA HIS A 81 2.36 -6.69 -12.56
C HIS A 81 3.31 -7.74 -11.95
N ARG A 82 4.57 -7.35 -11.67
CA ARG A 82 5.60 -8.22 -11.09
C ARG A 82 5.59 -8.15 -9.58
N MET A 83 5.30 -6.98 -9.01
CA MET A 83 5.34 -6.79 -7.57
C MET A 83 4.40 -5.73 -7.01
N VAL A 84 3.91 -5.97 -5.80
CA VAL A 84 3.26 -4.98 -4.91
C VAL A 84 4.20 -4.65 -3.76
N THR A 85 4.28 -3.39 -3.39
CA THR A 85 5.12 -2.94 -2.27
C THR A 85 4.26 -2.40 -1.12
N TRP A 86 4.57 -2.84 0.09
CA TRP A 86 4.01 -2.29 1.32
C TRP A 86 5.06 -1.41 1.97
N PRO A 87 4.87 -0.07 1.96
CA PRO A 87 5.81 0.84 2.58
C PRO A 87 5.67 0.82 4.11
N ASP A 88 6.79 0.96 4.81
CA ASP A 88 6.77 1.31 6.24
C ASP A 88 6.57 2.84 6.39
N LEU A 89 5.63 3.25 7.24
CA LEU A 89 5.27 4.66 7.40
C LEU A 89 6.35 5.47 8.14
N LEU A 90 7.26 4.80 8.85
CA LEU A 90 8.33 5.41 9.65
C LEU A 90 9.69 5.36 8.95
N GLU A 91 9.70 5.69 7.67
CA GLU A 91 10.92 5.86 6.89
C GLU A 91 11.51 7.26 7.09
N TRP A 92 12.82 7.32 7.39
CA TRP A 92 13.53 8.58 7.60
C TRP A 92 13.38 9.58 6.45
N PRO A 93 13.48 9.18 5.16
CA PRO A 93 13.23 10.08 4.04
C PRO A 93 11.80 10.67 4.01
N VAL A 94 10.79 9.90 4.43
CA VAL A 94 9.40 10.37 4.51
C VAL A 94 9.26 11.37 5.66
N LEU A 95 9.81 11.06 6.83
CA LEU A 95 9.81 11.95 7.99
C LEU A 95 10.52 13.27 7.71
N GLN A 96 11.68 13.24 7.03
CA GLN A 96 12.40 14.45 6.61
C GLN A 96 11.55 15.33 5.68
N ARG A 97 10.78 14.73 4.77
CA ARG A 97 9.91 15.45 3.83
C ARG A 97 8.68 16.04 4.53
N SER A 98 8.06 15.27 5.42
CA SER A 98 6.97 15.76 6.29
C SER A 98 7.43 16.93 7.15
N LEU A 99 8.62 16.83 7.76
CA LEU A 99 9.21 17.91 8.54
C LEU A 99 9.47 19.16 7.69
N GLN A 100 9.95 19.01 6.45
CA GLN A 100 10.09 20.14 5.53
C GLN A 100 8.75 20.84 5.28
N TYR A 101 7.64 20.10 5.07
CA TYR A 101 6.32 20.70 4.88
C TYR A 101 5.80 21.40 6.14
N VAL A 102 6.00 20.80 7.30
CA VAL A 102 5.64 21.41 8.59
C VAL A 102 6.40 22.71 8.80
N ILE A 103 7.72 22.71 8.58
CA ILE A 103 8.54 23.91 8.68
C ILE A 103 8.13 24.94 7.62
N ALA A 104 7.77 24.52 6.39
CA ALA A 104 7.23 25.43 5.38
C ALA A 104 5.98 26.14 5.89
N TRP A 105 5.05 25.39 6.47
CA TRP A 105 3.81 25.94 7.03
C TRP A 105 4.10 26.95 8.15
N PHE A 106 4.95 26.60 9.11
CA PHE A 106 5.35 27.52 10.18
C PHE A 106 6.09 28.76 9.66
N THR A 107 6.91 28.64 8.61
CA THR A 107 7.61 29.77 8.01
C THR A 107 6.63 30.73 7.33
N PHE A 108 5.75 30.22 6.46
CA PHE A 108 4.89 31.07 5.62
C PHE A 108 3.57 31.46 6.30
N ALA A 109 2.82 30.48 6.83
CA ALA A 109 1.53 30.74 7.48
C ALA A 109 1.70 31.28 8.90
N GLY A 110 2.74 30.82 9.63
CA GLY A 110 3.07 31.32 10.96
C GLY A 110 3.92 32.59 10.91
N GLY A 111 5.17 32.47 10.48
CA GLY A 111 6.19 33.51 10.60
C GLY A 111 5.90 34.76 9.77
N LEU A 112 5.73 34.60 8.45
CA LEU A 112 5.54 35.74 7.54
C LEU A 112 4.23 36.48 7.83
N PHE A 113 3.14 35.73 7.96
CA PHE A 113 1.83 36.31 8.28
C PHE A 113 1.84 37.02 9.64
N SER A 114 2.41 36.40 10.69
CA SER A 114 2.47 37.02 12.01
C SER A 114 3.35 38.26 12.04
N ALA A 115 4.48 38.27 11.33
CA ALA A 115 5.35 39.44 11.25
C ALA A 115 4.63 40.63 10.59
N ILE A 116 3.87 40.40 9.52
CA ILE A 116 3.04 41.42 8.85
C ILE A 116 1.92 41.90 9.79
N PHE A 117 1.19 40.96 10.40
CA PHE A 117 0.10 41.28 11.32
C PHE A 117 0.58 42.14 12.50
N ILE A 118 1.63 41.72 13.19
CA ILE A 118 2.21 42.47 14.31
C ILE A 118 2.75 43.83 13.84
N GLY A 119 3.36 43.90 12.65
CA GLY A 119 3.83 45.15 12.05
C GLY A 119 2.72 46.18 11.85
N ILE A 120 1.53 45.74 11.43
CA ILE A 120 0.36 46.60 11.21
C ILE A 120 -0.27 47.04 12.54
N PHE A 121 -0.47 46.12 13.49
CA PHE A 121 -1.27 46.39 14.69
C PHE A 121 -0.48 46.92 15.89
N THR A 122 0.82 46.62 15.98
CA THR A 122 1.65 46.99 17.15
C THR A 122 2.83 47.90 16.82
N GLY A 123 3.14 48.06 15.53
CA GLY A 123 4.21 48.91 15.03
C GLY A 123 5.27 48.16 14.22
N LEU A 124 5.84 48.89 13.24
CA LEU A 124 6.76 48.34 12.25
C LEU A 124 8.03 47.72 12.87
N SER A 125 8.54 48.28 13.98
CA SER A 125 9.72 47.77 14.69
C SER A 125 9.50 46.34 15.22
N ASN A 126 8.32 46.06 15.77
CA ASN A 126 7.98 44.74 16.30
C ASN A 126 7.80 43.71 15.18
N GLY A 127 7.23 44.14 14.04
CA GLY A 127 7.15 43.32 12.83
C GLY A 127 8.53 42.95 12.29
N ILE A 128 9.46 43.91 12.22
CA ILE A 128 10.86 43.68 11.78
C ILE A 128 11.58 42.72 12.74
N TYR A 129 11.35 42.86 14.05
CA TYR A 129 11.93 41.96 15.05
C TYR A 129 11.48 40.50 14.82
N LEU A 130 10.17 40.26 14.67
CA LEU A 130 9.66 38.92 14.38
C LEU A 130 10.13 38.38 13.03
N PHE A 131 10.17 39.22 12.00
CA PHE A 131 10.68 38.82 10.69
C PHE A 131 12.15 38.34 10.79
N THR A 132 12.98 39.11 11.50
CA THR A 132 14.41 38.83 11.59
C THR A 132 14.71 37.61 12.46
N TYR A 133 14.05 37.49 13.61
CA TYR A 133 14.38 36.45 14.60
C TYR A 133 13.53 35.19 14.51
N PHE A 134 12.37 35.22 13.83
CA PHE A 134 11.52 34.04 13.64
C PHE A 134 11.39 33.61 12.18
N PHE A 135 11.09 34.54 11.26
CA PHE A 135 10.88 34.16 9.86
C PHE A 135 12.20 33.76 9.16
N LEU A 136 13.22 34.61 9.19
CA LEU A 136 14.50 34.33 8.52
C LEU A 136 15.15 33.00 8.92
N PRO A 137 15.31 32.64 10.22
CA PRO A 137 15.93 31.38 10.58
C PRO A 137 15.11 30.17 10.13
N LEU A 138 13.78 30.20 10.28
CA LEU A 138 12.90 29.11 9.82
C LEU A 138 12.90 28.99 8.28
N PHE A 139 12.96 30.10 7.58
CA PHE A 139 13.08 30.14 6.13
C PHE A 139 14.42 29.53 5.65
N LEU A 140 15.53 29.88 6.30
CA LEU A 140 16.84 29.28 5.99
C LEU A 140 16.84 27.75 6.22
N ILE A 141 16.30 27.30 7.35
CA ILE A 141 16.15 25.86 7.64
C ILE A 141 15.28 25.17 6.57
N TRP A 142 14.17 25.79 6.18
CA TRP A 142 13.31 25.26 5.11
C TRP A 142 14.03 25.14 3.77
N VAL A 143 14.82 26.16 3.38
CA VAL A 143 15.60 26.11 2.13
C VAL A 143 16.64 25.00 2.16
N ILE A 144 17.34 24.82 3.29
CA ILE A 144 18.32 23.74 3.46
C ILE A 144 17.64 22.37 3.33
N LEU A 145 16.52 22.15 4.03
CA LEU A 145 15.77 20.90 3.94
C LEU A 145 15.23 20.66 2.52
N ARG A 146 14.73 21.70 1.85
CA ARG A 146 14.28 21.62 0.46
C ARG A 146 15.42 21.22 -0.49
N TYR A 147 16.64 21.67 -0.23
CA TYR A 147 17.80 21.30 -1.03
C TYR A 147 18.26 19.87 -0.75
N ILE A 148 18.27 19.43 0.51
CA ILE A 148 18.63 18.06 0.91
C ILE A 148 17.60 17.05 0.37
N ASN A 149 16.32 17.39 0.41
CA ASN A 149 15.22 16.53 -0.01
C ASN A 149 14.92 16.63 -1.52
N LYS A 150 15.88 17.06 -2.34
CA LYS A 150 15.71 17.06 -3.80
C LYS A 150 15.66 15.62 -4.32
N GLY A 151 14.56 15.28 -4.99
CA GLY A 151 14.30 13.96 -5.55
C GLY A 151 13.26 13.16 -4.77
N GLU A 152 13.07 11.91 -5.15
CA GLU A 152 12.12 11.01 -4.49
C GLU A 152 12.75 10.29 -3.31
N PRO A 153 11.99 10.09 -2.23
CA PRO A 153 12.47 9.33 -1.09
C PRO A 153 12.64 7.87 -1.51
N LYS A 154 13.88 7.37 -1.51
CA LYS A 154 14.14 5.95 -1.73
C LYS A 154 13.75 5.19 -0.48
N LEU A 155 12.56 4.59 -0.51
CA LEU A 155 12.06 3.72 0.53
C LEU A 155 12.95 2.48 0.60
N LYS A 156 13.58 2.26 1.76
CA LYS A 156 14.48 1.11 1.97
C LYS A 156 13.80 -0.01 2.76
N LYS A 157 12.85 0.34 3.62
CA LYS A 157 12.14 -0.53 4.56
C LYS A 157 10.77 -0.91 4.00
N ASP A 158 10.72 -1.36 2.76
CA ASP A 158 9.49 -1.85 2.13
C ASP A 158 9.46 -3.38 2.10
N THR A 159 8.27 -3.94 2.30
CA THR A 159 8.00 -5.35 2.01
C THR A 159 7.55 -5.46 0.56
N ARG A 160 8.13 -6.39 -0.21
CA ARG A 160 7.80 -6.57 -1.63
C ARG A 160 7.22 -7.94 -1.88
N PHE A 161 6.07 -7.99 -2.51
CA PHE A 161 5.37 -9.20 -2.90
C PHE A 161 5.60 -9.42 -4.39
N TYR A 162 6.34 -10.45 -4.79
CA TYR A 162 6.62 -10.73 -6.18
C TYR A 162 5.66 -11.78 -6.74
N ARG A 163 4.73 -11.38 -7.59
CA ARG A 163 3.81 -12.28 -8.29
C ARG A 163 4.53 -13.28 -9.18
N ARG A 164 5.57 -12.84 -9.92
CA ARG A 164 6.31 -13.69 -10.87
C ARG A 164 7.06 -14.84 -10.21
N THR A 165 7.54 -14.65 -8.98
CA THR A 165 8.35 -15.64 -8.27
C THR A 165 7.60 -16.29 -7.12
N GLY A 166 6.49 -15.73 -6.66
CA GLY A 166 5.77 -16.18 -5.46
C GLY A 166 6.48 -15.81 -4.15
N MET A 167 7.52 -14.97 -4.20
CA MET A 167 8.35 -14.64 -3.02
C MET A 167 7.96 -13.30 -2.40
N VAL A 168 8.02 -13.24 -1.08
CA VAL A 168 7.90 -12.03 -0.27
C VAL A 168 9.29 -11.63 0.20
N SER A 169 9.76 -10.48 -0.26
CA SER A 169 11.08 -9.93 0.07
C SER A 169 10.99 -8.93 1.21
N LEU A 170 11.60 -9.28 2.33
CA LEU A 170 11.59 -8.54 3.58
C LEU A 170 12.90 -7.80 3.80
N TYR A 171 12.77 -6.58 4.31
CA TYR A 171 13.91 -5.79 4.72
C TYR A 171 14.32 -6.12 6.17
N LEU A 172 15.51 -6.70 6.35
CA LEU A 172 16.04 -7.07 7.67
C LEU A 172 16.96 -6.00 8.29
N GLY A 173 17.45 -5.05 7.51
CA GLY A 173 18.39 -4.02 8.00
C GLY A 173 19.27 -3.46 6.89
N LYS A 174 20.11 -2.48 7.24
CA LYS A 174 20.97 -1.77 6.26
C LYS A 174 22.07 -2.65 5.68
N ASP A 175 22.58 -3.57 6.49
CA ASP A 175 23.80 -4.34 6.19
C ASP A 175 23.51 -5.83 5.92
N GLN A 176 22.23 -6.23 5.94
CA GLN A 176 21.80 -7.60 5.65
C GLN A 176 21.10 -7.66 4.30
N PRO A 177 21.31 -8.74 3.52
CA PRO A 177 20.52 -8.97 2.31
C PRO A 177 19.04 -9.11 2.68
N ARG A 178 18.16 -8.77 1.74
CA ARG A 178 16.72 -9.00 1.93
C ARG A 178 16.45 -10.49 2.06
N GLN A 179 15.54 -10.83 2.96
CA GLN A 179 15.09 -12.20 3.13
C GLN A 179 13.92 -12.45 2.18
N GLU A 180 14.04 -13.47 1.34
CA GLU A 180 12.95 -13.89 0.46
C GLU A 180 12.30 -15.13 1.07
N ILE A 181 11.01 -15.02 1.37
CA ILE A 181 10.19 -16.08 1.97
C ILE A 181 9.03 -16.37 1.00
N PRO A 182 8.71 -17.64 0.71
CA PRO A 182 7.55 -17.99 -0.09
C PRO A 182 6.24 -17.46 0.49
N PHE A 183 5.35 -16.95 -0.35
CA PHE A 183 4.07 -16.36 0.07
C PHE A 183 3.14 -17.36 0.79
N ASP A 184 3.17 -18.62 0.39
CA ASP A 184 2.36 -19.69 0.98
C ASP A 184 2.72 -20.03 2.44
N GLU A 185 3.88 -19.57 2.92
CA GLU A 185 4.30 -19.73 4.32
C GLU A 185 3.71 -18.64 5.24
N PHE A 186 3.00 -17.65 4.70
CA PHE A 186 2.36 -16.61 5.47
C PHE A 186 0.89 -16.92 5.74
N ASP A 187 0.53 -16.92 7.02
CA ASP A 187 -0.84 -17.06 7.47
C ASP A 187 -1.44 -15.67 7.77
N PRO A 188 -2.68 -15.39 7.33
CA PRO A 188 -3.34 -14.11 7.57
C PRO A 188 -3.95 -14.03 8.98
N TYR A 189 -3.69 -12.91 9.64
CA TYR A 189 -4.25 -12.54 10.93
C TYR A 189 -4.81 -11.12 10.88
N MET A 190 -5.69 -10.81 11.82
CA MET A 190 -6.31 -9.50 11.98
C MET A 190 -6.01 -8.98 13.38
N SER A 191 -5.32 -7.84 13.42
CA SER A 191 -5.02 -7.12 14.66
C SER A 191 -5.95 -5.93 14.84
N PHE A 192 -6.26 -5.63 16.10
CA PHE A 192 -7.06 -4.46 16.47
C PHE A 192 -6.15 -3.33 16.94
N ARG A 193 -6.38 -2.12 16.41
CA ARG A 193 -5.68 -0.90 16.82
C ARG A 193 -6.68 0.13 17.31
N THR A 194 -6.38 0.72 18.46
CA THR A 194 -7.12 1.87 18.99
C THR A 194 -6.37 3.13 18.61
N GLY A 195 -7.04 4.03 17.89
CA GLY A 195 -6.52 5.36 17.60
C GLY A 195 -6.47 6.25 18.85
N PRO A 196 -5.70 7.35 18.83
CA PRO A 196 -5.61 8.29 19.94
C PRO A 196 -6.97 8.89 20.38
N THR A 197 -7.93 8.95 19.46
CA THR A 197 -9.29 9.48 19.68
C THR A 197 -10.29 8.42 20.12
N GLY A 198 -9.85 7.19 20.37
CA GLY A 198 -10.72 6.05 20.72
C GLY A 198 -11.37 5.37 19.51
N SER A 199 -11.00 5.74 18.28
CA SER A 199 -11.43 5.02 17.08
C SER A 199 -10.88 3.60 17.07
N SER A 200 -11.68 2.65 16.62
CA SER A 200 -11.28 1.26 16.38
C SER A 200 -10.95 1.05 14.92
N SER A 201 -9.73 0.60 14.63
CA SER A 201 -9.33 0.22 13.29
C SER A 201 -8.72 -1.19 13.31
N PHE A 202 -8.87 -1.90 12.21
CA PHE A 202 -8.37 -3.24 11.99
C PHE A 202 -7.20 -3.21 11.02
N VAL A 203 -6.21 -4.07 11.23
CA VAL A 203 -5.05 -4.17 10.34
C VAL A 203 -4.81 -5.62 10.00
N LEU A 204 -4.71 -5.91 8.70
CA LEU A 204 -4.26 -7.19 8.18
C LEU A 204 -2.80 -7.40 8.58
N GLN A 205 -2.51 -8.52 9.23
CA GLN A 205 -1.18 -8.96 9.60
C GLN A 205 -0.87 -10.27 8.89
N LEU A 206 0.30 -10.38 8.26
CA LEU A 206 0.80 -11.63 7.73
C LEU A 206 1.85 -12.17 8.69
N ALA A 207 1.55 -13.28 9.33
CA ALA A 207 2.49 -13.96 10.21
C ALA A 207 3.17 -15.07 9.42
N HIS A 208 4.50 -15.10 9.43
CA HIS A 208 5.22 -16.23 8.89
C HIS A 208 5.04 -17.45 9.80
N ARG A 209 4.73 -18.61 9.22
CA ARG A 209 4.45 -19.84 9.98
C ARG A 209 5.66 -20.35 10.76
N TYR A 210 6.87 -20.20 10.23
CA TYR A 210 8.06 -20.81 10.82
C TYR A 210 8.98 -19.83 11.57
N SER A 211 8.69 -18.52 11.54
CA SER A 211 9.49 -17.52 12.26
C SER A 211 8.61 -16.51 13.01
N GLU A 212 9.21 -15.73 13.90
CA GLU A 212 8.55 -14.62 14.60
C GLU A 212 8.37 -13.37 13.72
N THR A 213 8.27 -13.55 12.40
CA THR A 213 8.13 -12.46 11.45
C THR A 213 6.66 -12.09 11.27
N LEU A 214 6.34 -10.82 11.47
CA LEU A 214 5.00 -10.26 11.31
C LEU A 214 5.05 -9.05 10.39
N ILE A 215 4.21 -9.03 9.38
CA ILE A 215 4.12 -7.95 8.39
C ILE A 215 2.72 -7.36 8.46
N GLY A 216 2.64 -6.08 8.83
CA GLY A 216 1.37 -5.35 8.82
C GLY A 216 1.09 -4.74 7.46
N HIS A 217 -0.15 -4.83 7.01
CA HIS A 217 -0.64 -4.06 5.88
C HIS A 217 -0.51 -2.56 6.19
N PRO A 218 -0.08 -1.72 5.22
CA PRO A 218 0.20 -0.30 5.45
C PRO A 218 -1.05 0.50 5.84
N ASN A 219 -2.22 0.10 5.33
CA ASN A 219 -3.49 0.75 5.64
C ASN A 219 -4.21 0.09 6.81
N GLN A 220 -4.91 0.92 7.57
CA GLN A 220 -5.83 0.51 8.61
C GLN A 220 -7.26 0.63 8.07
N PHE A 221 -8.10 -0.32 8.45
CA PHE A 221 -9.47 -0.44 7.95
C PHE A 221 -10.45 -0.18 9.09
N ASP A 222 -11.51 0.60 8.84
CA ASP A 222 -12.50 0.90 9.88
C ASP A 222 -13.45 -0.28 10.15
N HIS A 223 -13.50 -1.24 9.22
CA HIS A 223 -14.40 -2.38 9.28
C HIS A 223 -13.67 -3.70 9.00
N VAL A 224 -14.16 -4.78 9.61
CA VAL A 224 -13.59 -6.14 9.48
C VAL A 224 -13.62 -6.65 8.03
N HIS A 225 -14.69 -6.39 7.27
CA HIS A 225 -14.77 -6.81 5.87
C HIS A 225 -13.70 -6.16 4.98
N GLY A 226 -13.24 -4.94 5.33
CA GLY A 226 -12.13 -4.30 4.63
C GLY A 226 -10.81 -5.06 4.77
N VAL A 227 -10.56 -5.68 5.92
CA VAL A 227 -9.40 -6.58 6.12
C VAL A 227 -9.52 -7.84 5.27
N TYR A 228 -10.73 -8.41 5.17
CA TYR A 228 -10.96 -9.59 4.32
C TYR A 228 -10.77 -9.28 2.84
N LEU A 229 -11.27 -8.14 2.36
CA LEU A 229 -11.05 -7.67 0.99
C LEU A 229 -9.57 -7.40 0.70
N ALA A 230 -8.84 -6.79 1.64
CA ALA A 230 -7.41 -6.55 1.45
C ALA A 230 -6.60 -7.86 1.39
N TRP A 231 -7.00 -8.85 2.19
CA TRP A 231 -6.43 -10.19 2.10
C TRP A 231 -6.77 -10.86 0.76
N GLU A 232 -8.03 -10.76 0.33
CA GLU A 232 -8.49 -11.31 -0.95
C GLU A 232 -7.76 -10.70 -2.15
N GLU A 233 -7.60 -9.37 -2.17
CA GLU A 233 -6.86 -8.65 -3.22
C GLU A 233 -5.40 -9.11 -3.26
N LEU A 234 -4.74 -9.21 -2.10
CA LEU A 234 -3.35 -9.67 -2.04
C LEU A 234 -3.23 -11.13 -2.50
N GLN A 235 -4.13 -12.01 -2.06
CA GLN A 235 -4.12 -13.41 -2.43
C GLN A 235 -4.33 -13.56 -3.95
N GLN A 236 -5.30 -12.85 -4.53
CA GLN A 236 -5.53 -12.84 -5.97
C GLN A 236 -4.35 -12.21 -6.73
N PHE A 237 -3.70 -11.18 -6.19
CA PHE A 237 -2.50 -10.60 -6.78
C PHE A 237 -1.31 -11.58 -6.78
N MET A 238 -1.14 -12.41 -5.76
CA MET A 238 -0.04 -13.37 -5.70
C MET A 238 -0.32 -14.66 -6.48
N ASP A 239 -1.59 -15.04 -6.62
CA ASP A 239 -2.02 -16.26 -7.31
C ASP A 239 -1.95 -16.12 -8.83
N VAL A 240 -1.02 -16.84 -9.46
CA VAL A 240 -0.85 -16.84 -10.92
C VAL A 240 -1.94 -17.62 -11.63
N SER A 241 -2.79 -18.36 -10.92
CA SER A 241 -3.92 -19.07 -11.52
C SER A 241 -5.16 -18.18 -11.73
N GLN A 242 -5.13 -16.95 -11.20
CA GLN A 242 -6.18 -15.95 -11.28
C GLN A 242 -5.67 -14.69 -11.96
N PRO A 243 -6.54 -13.92 -12.65
CA PRO A 243 -6.16 -12.61 -13.20
C PRO A 243 -5.83 -11.63 -12.08
N LEU A 244 -5.07 -10.58 -12.39
CA LEU A 244 -4.80 -9.48 -11.47
C LEU A 244 -6.12 -8.91 -10.91
N PRO A 245 -6.15 -8.53 -9.61
CA PRO A 245 -7.32 -7.92 -9.00
C PRO A 245 -7.80 -6.72 -9.80
N ASP A 246 -9.11 -6.63 -9.99
CA ASP A 246 -9.70 -5.59 -10.82
C ASP A 246 -9.81 -4.26 -10.07
N THR A 247 -8.71 -3.49 -10.08
CA THR A 247 -8.62 -2.19 -9.43
C THR A 247 -8.05 -1.13 -10.37
N VAL A 248 -8.32 0.13 -10.07
CA VAL A 248 -7.79 1.29 -10.82
C VAL A 248 -6.26 1.24 -10.88
N TYR A 249 -5.61 0.80 -9.80
CA TYR A 249 -4.16 0.67 -9.72
C TYR A 249 -3.62 -0.39 -10.71
N ASN A 250 -4.28 -1.54 -10.79
CA ASN A 250 -3.87 -2.66 -11.61
C ASN A 250 -4.19 -2.49 -13.10
N GLU A 251 -5.12 -1.60 -13.47
CA GLU A 251 -5.57 -1.38 -14.86
C GLU A 251 -4.40 -1.22 -15.86
N ARG A 252 -3.40 -0.40 -15.52
CA ARG A 252 -2.21 -0.18 -16.35
C ARG A 252 -1.32 -1.42 -16.49
N PHE A 253 -1.43 -2.35 -15.57
CA PHE A 253 -0.57 -3.53 -15.48
C PHE A 253 -1.19 -4.77 -16.11
N ARG A 254 -2.52 -4.79 -16.30
CA ARG A 254 -3.26 -5.90 -16.91
C ARG A 254 -2.69 -6.37 -18.24
N PRO A 255 -2.29 -5.50 -19.19
CA PRO A 255 -1.75 -5.94 -20.49
C PRO A 255 -0.41 -6.68 -20.41
N PHE A 256 0.30 -6.61 -19.27
CA PHE A 256 1.61 -7.24 -19.10
C PHE A 256 1.55 -8.61 -18.40
N ASP A 257 0.39 -8.97 -17.84
CA ASP A 257 0.18 -10.26 -17.16
C ASP A 257 -0.60 -11.20 -18.10
N PRO A 258 0.00 -12.32 -18.57
CA PRO A 258 -0.62 -13.18 -19.58
C PRO A 258 -1.97 -13.74 -19.14
N VAL A 259 -2.06 -14.21 -17.89
CA VAL A 259 -3.29 -14.77 -17.30
C VAL A 259 -4.40 -13.72 -17.29
N THR A 260 -4.06 -12.48 -16.98
CA THR A 260 -5.00 -11.35 -17.03
C THR A 260 -5.42 -11.03 -18.46
N VAL A 261 -4.50 -11.06 -19.43
CA VAL A 261 -4.79 -10.81 -20.85
C VAL A 261 -5.75 -11.87 -21.42
N GLU A 262 -5.53 -13.13 -21.08
CA GLU A 262 -6.41 -14.24 -21.49
C GLU A 262 -7.81 -14.06 -20.89
N PHE A 263 -7.89 -13.77 -19.58
CA PHE A 263 -9.15 -13.52 -18.90
C PHE A 263 -9.91 -12.30 -19.47
N ASP A 264 -9.20 -11.20 -19.75
CA ASP A 264 -9.79 -9.98 -20.31
C ASP A 264 -10.32 -10.23 -21.74
N ARG A 265 -9.64 -11.09 -22.52
CA ARG A 265 -10.10 -11.53 -23.84
C ARG A 265 -11.37 -12.38 -23.76
N GLU A 266 -11.44 -13.31 -22.81
CA GLU A 266 -12.62 -14.17 -22.61
C GLU A 266 -13.84 -13.39 -22.14
N THR A 267 -13.64 -12.42 -21.24
CA THR A 267 -14.71 -11.58 -20.68
C THR A 267 -15.05 -10.37 -21.55
N ASN A 268 -14.32 -10.16 -22.66
CA ASN A 268 -14.44 -9.00 -23.55
C ASN A 268 -14.34 -7.66 -22.78
N ARG A 269 -13.49 -7.64 -21.74
CA ARG A 269 -13.21 -6.45 -20.94
C ARG A 269 -12.42 -5.45 -21.76
N LYS A 270 -12.80 -4.18 -21.70
CA LYS A 270 -12.08 -3.10 -22.39
C LYS A 270 -10.83 -2.66 -21.58
N PRO A 271 -9.66 -2.41 -22.21
CA PRO A 271 -8.39 -2.10 -21.51
C PRO A 271 -8.35 -0.78 -20.71
N ASP A 272 -9.33 0.09 -20.92
CA ASP A 272 -9.49 1.42 -20.33
C ASP A 272 -10.79 1.51 -19.50
N HIS A 273 -11.26 0.36 -18.97
CA HIS A 273 -12.47 0.24 -18.18
C HIS A 273 -12.52 1.28 -17.06
N TRP A 274 -11.51 1.30 -16.18
CA TRP A 274 -11.47 2.23 -15.04
C TRP A 274 -11.17 3.68 -15.46
N ARG A 275 -10.39 3.86 -16.54
CA ARG A 275 -9.98 5.20 -17.01
C ARG A 275 -11.11 6.02 -17.61
N ARG A 276 -12.21 5.37 -18.00
CA ARG A 276 -13.39 6.06 -18.54
C ARG A 276 -14.33 6.60 -17.48
N PHE A 277 -14.26 6.10 -16.26
CA PHE A 277 -15.10 6.61 -15.18
C PHE A 277 -14.65 8.02 -14.83
N ASP A 278 -15.61 8.94 -14.74
CA ASP A 278 -15.35 10.20 -14.06
C ASP A 278 -15.34 9.94 -12.53
N ASN A 279 -14.65 10.77 -11.75
CA ASN A 279 -14.59 10.55 -10.30
C ASN A 279 -15.92 10.46 -9.59
N ARG A 280 -16.99 11.13 -10.04
CA ARG A 280 -18.27 10.98 -9.34
C ARG A 280 -18.82 9.58 -9.57
N THR A 281 -18.88 9.12 -10.82
CA THR A 281 -19.33 7.76 -11.13
C THR A 281 -18.44 6.70 -10.49
N TYR A 282 -17.13 6.91 -10.43
CA TYR A 282 -16.23 5.98 -9.74
C TYR A 282 -16.50 5.93 -8.22
N LEU A 283 -16.68 7.08 -7.57
CA LEU A 283 -17.00 7.12 -6.14
C LEU A 283 -18.34 6.44 -5.86
N ASP A 284 -19.35 6.69 -6.69
CA ASP A 284 -20.65 6.02 -6.58
C ASP A 284 -20.50 4.50 -6.74
N TYR A 285 -19.65 4.04 -7.68
CA TYR A 285 -19.31 2.62 -7.83
C TYR A 285 -18.65 2.05 -6.57
N CYS A 286 -17.67 2.75 -6.00
CA CYS A 286 -17.01 2.33 -4.76
C CYS A 286 -17.99 2.19 -3.59
N VAL A 287 -18.99 3.09 -3.49
CA VAL A 287 -20.03 3.00 -2.46
C VAL A 287 -20.85 1.73 -2.65
N VAL A 288 -21.33 1.46 -3.86
CA VAL A 288 -22.09 0.24 -4.17
C VAL A 288 -21.26 -1.02 -3.89
N ALA A 289 -19.99 -1.03 -4.31
CA ALA A 289 -19.08 -2.13 -4.03
C ALA A 289 -18.84 -2.33 -2.53
N SER A 290 -18.76 -1.24 -1.75
CA SER A 290 -18.63 -1.29 -0.30
C SER A 290 -19.88 -1.85 0.37
N ASP A 291 -21.07 -1.49 -0.11
CA ASP A 291 -22.34 -2.03 0.39
C ASP A 291 -22.44 -3.52 0.07
N ALA A 292 -22.09 -3.93 -1.15
CA ALA A 292 -22.04 -5.34 -1.55
C ALA A 292 -21.05 -6.15 -0.68
N ALA A 293 -19.86 -5.61 -0.41
CA ALA A 293 -18.87 -6.25 0.45
C ALA A 293 -19.31 -6.36 1.91
N LYS A 294 -20.11 -5.41 2.38
CA LYS A 294 -20.70 -5.45 3.72
C LYS A 294 -21.77 -6.54 3.84
N ASP A 295 -22.58 -6.69 2.81
CA ASP A 295 -23.67 -7.67 2.75
C ASP A 295 -23.18 -9.10 2.44
N TYR A 296 -21.95 -9.23 1.93
CA TYR A 296 -21.33 -10.52 1.65
C TYR A 296 -21.20 -11.40 2.91
N PRO A 297 -21.59 -12.68 2.88
CA PRO A 297 -21.60 -13.56 4.04
C PRO A 297 -20.21 -14.11 4.39
N TRP A 298 -19.29 -13.24 4.80
CA TRP A 298 -17.92 -13.60 5.20
C TRP A 298 -17.94 -14.75 6.23
N GLY A 299 -17.27 -15.86 5.89
CA GLY A 299 -17.10 -17.00 6.80
C GLY A 299 -18.28 -17.96 6.92
N LYS A 300 -19.37 -17.79 6.15
CA LYS A 300 -20.60 -18.62 6.25
C LYS A 300 -20.89 -19.51 5.03
N THR A 301 -20.01 -19.50 4.03
CA THR A 301 -20.14 -20.27 2.78
C THR A 301 -19.32 -21.55 2.81
#